data_AF-A0A2V7Y420-F1
#
_entry.id   AF-A0A2V7Y420-F1
#
_cell.length_a   1.000
_cell.length_b   1.000
_cell.length_c   1.000
_cell.angle_alpha   90.00
_cell.angle_beta   90.00
_cell.angle_gamma   90.00
#
_symmetry.space_group_name_H-M   'P 1'
#
loop_
_entity.id
_entity.type
_entity.pdbx_description
1 polymer ?
#
loop_
_entity_poly.entity_id
_entity_poly.type
_entity_poly.pdbx_seq_one_letter_code
_entity_poly.pdbx_strand_id
1 'polypeptide(L)'
;MPFAYYDRLSRRERAIYDRSDAVARIVLPRPEPLRPIVDILRQGLERDQRKVVEAAAQTLVRGLTESLGVEPVDVGVLAVRPTLREAELHGLYTREPGRRARIRVWMRTVRYKRVVAFRTFLRTLLHEACHHLDYTHLGLADSFHTEGFFKRESSLFYQLVPREPPLPRAEGSEGSTL
;
A
#
# COMPACT_ATOMS: atom_id res chain seq x y z
N MET A 1 21.38 3.77 -3.61
CA MET A 1 22.22 4.32 -2.50
C MET A 1 21.46 4.09 -1.21
N PRO A 2 22.05 3.51 -0.16
CA PRO A 2 21.35 3.28 1.09
C PRO A 2 20.91 4.59 1.73
N PHE A 3 19.80 4.58 2.46
CA PHE A 3 19.31 5.75 3.17
C PHE A 3 20.31 6.18 4.27
N ALA A 4 20.30 7.47 4.62
CA ALA A 4 21.27 8.06 5.55
C ALA A 4 21.31 7.41 6.95
N TYR A 5 20.28 6.66 7.35
CA TYR A 5 20.27 5.93 8.63
C TYR A 5 20.97 4.57 8.57
N TYR A 6 21.28 4.05 7.38
CA TYR A 6 21.92 2.73 7.19
C TYR A 6 23.25 2.62 7.94
N ASP A 7 24.04 3.70 7.95
CA ASP A 7 25.34 3.72 8.62
C ASP A 7 25.26 3.67 10.15
N ARG A 8 24.06 3.87 10.71
CA ARG A 8 23.79 3.77 12.14
C ARG A 8 23.29 2.38 12.54
N LEU A 9 23.01 1.50 11.58
CA LEU A 9 22.52 0.15 11.84
C LEU A 9 23.65 -0.76 12.31
N SER A 10 23.34 -1.61 13.30
CA SER A 10 24.18 -2.74 13.69
C SER A 10 24.35 -3.73 12.53
N ARG A 11 25.35 -4.61 12.62
CA ARG A 11 25.59 -5.64 11.60
C ARG A 11 24.36 -6.53 11.36
N ARG A 12 23.60 -6.85 12.41
CA ARG A 12 22.36 -7.65 12.31
C ARG A 12 21.27 -6.89 11.57
N GLU A 13 21.09 -5.61 11.89
CA GLU A 13 20.08 -4.77 11.23
C GLU A 13 20.43 -4.51 9.77
N ARG A 14 21.71 -4.29 9.43
CA ARG A 14 22.16 -4.20 8.02
C ARG A 14 21.84 -5.46 7.23
N ALA A 15 22.07 -6.65 7.81
CA ALA A 15 21.72 -7.89 7.14
C ALA A 15 20.21 -8.03 6.88
N ILE A 16 19.36 -7.54 7.80
CA ILE A 16 17.90 -7.49 7.59
C ILE A 16 17.53 -6.44 6.53
N TYR A 17 18.15 -5.27 6.58
CA TYR A 17 17.98 -4.20 5.59
C TYR A 17 18.32 -4.70 4.20
N ASP A 18 19.49 -5.32 4.01
CA ASP A 18 19.96 -5.78 2.69
C ASP A 18 19.04 -6.87 2.14
N ARG A 19 18.57 -7.80 2.99
CA ARG A 19 17.55 -8.79 2.62
C ARG A 19 16.23 -8.15 2.20
N SER A 20 15.79 -7.11 2.92
CA SER A 20 14.61 -6.33 2.53
C SER A 20 14.82 -5.63 1.19
N ASP A 21 15.97 -4.97 0.99
CA ASP A 21 16.27 -4.21 -0.22
C ASP A 21 16.35 -5.08 -1.49
N ALA A 22 16.84 -6.31 -1.35
CA ALA A 22 16.93 -7.28 -2.45
C ALA A 22 15.57 -7.70 -3.04
N VAL A 23 14.47 -7.59 -2.28
CA VAL A 23 13.13 -7.98 -2.76
C VAL A 23 12.40 -6.75 -3.28
N ALA A 24 12.38 -6.55 -4.60
CA ALA A 24 11.75 -5.37 -5.20
C ALA A 24 10.25 -5.53 -5.53
N ARG A 25 9.70 -6.75 -5.46
CA ARG A 25 8.33 -7.04 -5.91
C ARG A 25 7.66 -8.13 -5.07
N ILE A 26 6.36 -7.95 -4.83
CA ILE A 26 5.45 -9.00 -4.37
C ILE A 26 4.48 -9.28 -5.52
N VAL A 27 4.45 -10.52 -6.01
CA VAL A 27 3.57 -10.91 -7.12
C VAL A 27 2.25 -11.41 -6.53
N LEU A 28 1.15 -10.75 -6.90
CA LEU A 28 -0.19 -11.24 -6.58
C LEU A 28 -0.59 -12.29 -7.63
N PRO A 29 -0.87 -13.55 -7.24
CA PRO A 29 -1.24 -14.59 -8.21
C PRO A 29 -2.47 -14.23 -9.07
N ARG A 30 -3.47 -13.57 -8.48
CA ARG A 30 -4.70 -13.13 -9.15
C ARG A 30 -5.15 -11.76 -8.62
N PRO A 31 -4.67 -10.64 -9.18
CA PRO A 31 -5.06 -9.31 -8.72
C PRO A 31 -6.43 -8.85 -9.23
N GLU A 32 -6.98 -9.47 -10.27
CA GLU A 32 -8.24 -9.08 -10.94
C GLU A 32 -9.43 -8.97 -9.97
N PRO A 33 -9.67 -9.95 -9.06
CA PRO A 33 -10.79 -9.87 -8.12
C PRO A 33 -10.67 -8.72 -7.11
N LEU A 34 -9.48 -8.15 -6.92
CA LEU A 34 -9.25 -7.05 -5.99
C LEU A 34 -9.53 -5.68 -6.62
N ARG A 35 -9.51 -5.57 -7.95
CA ARG A 35 -9.70 -4.29 -8.67
C ARG A 35 -11.09 -3.66 -8.40
N PRO A 36 -12.22 -4.40 -8.40
CA PRO A 36 -13.50 -3.82 -8.02
C PRO A 36 -13.53 -3.25 -6.60
N ILE A 37 -12.77 -3.84 -5.66
CA ILE A 37 -12.68 -3.34 -4.29
C ILE A 37 -11.92 -2.02 -4.22
N VAL A 38 -10.88 -1.86 -5.04
CA VAL A 38 -10.16 -0.59 -5.22
C VAL A 38 -11.10 0.50 -5.73
N ASP A 39 -12.04 0.17 -6.61
CA ASP A 39 -13.02 1.11 -7.13
C ASP A 39 -14.06 1.53 -6.07
N ILE A 40 -14.52 0.58 -5.25
CA ILE A 40 -15.38 0.88 -4.09
C ILE A 40 -14.64 1.80 -3.11
N LEU A 41 -13.36 1.53 -2.84
CA LEU A 41 -12.53 2.35 -1.97
C LEU A 41 -12.44 3.80 -2.48
N ARG A 42 -12.17 3.97 -3.78
CA ARG A 42 -12.11 5.28 -4.45
C ARG A 42 -13.42 6.03 -4.34
N GLN A 43 -14.53 5.39 -4.69
CA GLN A 43 -15.87 5.98 -4.60
C GLN A 43 -16.25 6.34 -3.16
N GLY A 44 -15.88 5.51 -2.18
CA GLY A 44 -16.10 5.78 -0.76
C GLY A 44 -15.35 7.03 -0.29
N LEU A 45 -14.12 7.25 -0.76
CA LEU A 45 -13.36 8.48 -0.49
C LEU A 45 -14.04 9.69 -1.15
N GLU A 46 -14.39 9.62 -2.43
CA GLU A 46 -15.06 10.70 -3.16
C GLU A 46 -16.36 11.17 -2.48
N ARG A 47 -17.11 10.22 -1.90
CA ARG A 47 -18.38 10.48 -1.18
C ARG A 47 -18.21 10.75 0.32
N ASP A 48 -16.98 10.80 0.81
CA ASP A 48 -16.63 10.96 2.22
C ASP A 48 -17.27 9.92 3.18
N GLN A 49 -17.41 8.68 2.72
CA GLN A 49 -18.08 7.60 3.42
C GLN A 49 -17.12 6.71 4.22
N ARG A 50 -16.72 7.15 5.42
CA ARG A 50 -15.72 6.44 6.26
C ARG A 50 -15.96 4.93 6.41
N LYS A 51 -17.20 4.51 6.69
CA LYS A 51 -17.54 3.09 6.88
C LYS A 51 -17.32 2.27 5.60
N VAL A 52 -17.66 2.84 4.44
CA VAL A 52 -17.43 2.19 3.13
C VAL A 52 -15.93 2.10 2.85
N VAL A 53 -15.18 3.17 3.12
CA VAL A 53 -13.72 3.19 2.98
C VAL A 53 -13.07 2.13 3.88
N GLU A 54 -13.48 2.02 5.14
CA GLU A 54 -12.97 1.02 6.08
C GLU A 54 -13.26 -0.42 5.65
N ALA A 55 -14.51 -0.71 5.25
CA ALA A 55 -14.90 -2.03 4.78
C ALA A 55 -14.16 -2.43 3.48
N ALA A 56 -14.02 -1.48 2.54
CA ALA A 56 -13.27 -1.72 1.31
C ALA A 56 -11.78 -1.92 1.58
N ALA A 57 -11.17 -1.11 2.45
CA ALA A 57 -9.77 -1.26 2.82
C ALA A 57 -9.50 -2.60 3.54
N GLN A 58 -10.37 -3.00 4.47
CA GLN A 58 -10.29 -4.29 5.14
C GLN A 58 -10.44 -5.46 4.15
N THR A 59 -11.40 -5.38 3.22
CA THR A 59 -11.61 -6.40 2.19
C THR A 59 -10.42 -6.50 1.25
N LEU A 60 -9.87 -5.36 0.83
CA LEU A 60 -8.70 -5.30 -0.05
C LEU A 60 -7.49 -5.96 0.61
N VAL A 61 -7.15 -5.55 1.84
CA VAL A 61 -5.99 -6.08 2.55
C VAL A 61 -6.16 -7.56 2.89
N ARG A 62 -7.38 -7.97 3.28
CA ARG A 62 -7.70 -9.40 3.47
C ARG A 62 -7.44 -10.20 2.20
N GLY A 63 -7.91 -9.70 1.05
CA GLY A 63 -7.70 -10.34 -0.24
C GLY A 63 -6.21 -10.43 -0.61
N LEU A 64 -5.38 -9.44 -0.24
CA LEU A 64 -3.92 -9.52 -0.39
C LEU A 64 -3.34 -10.66 0.48
N THR A 65 -3.69 -10.70 1.77
CA THR A 65 -3.16 -11.71 2.70
C THR A 65 -3.61 -13.12 2.32
N GLU A 66 -4.87 -13.29 1.90
CA GLU A 66 -5.42 -14.58 1.45
C GLU A 66 -4.75 -15.06 0.14
N SER A 67 -4.55 -14.16 -0.82
CA SER A 67 -3.88 -14.46 -2.10
C SER A 67 -2.43 -14.90 -1.91
N LEU A 68 -1.77 -14.43 -0.85
CA LEU A 68 -0.39 -14.78 -0.49
C LEU A 68 -0.29 -15.90 0.56
N GLY A 69 -1.42 -16.39 1.08
CA GLY A 69 -1.46 -17.47 2.07
C GLY A 69 -0.86 -17.10 3.43
N VAL A 70 -0.90 -15.83 3.82
CA VAL A 70 -0.32 -15.32 5.07
C VAL A 70 -1.39 -14.95 6.10
N GLU A 71 -0.98 -14.70 7.35
CA GLU A 71 -1.93 -14.36 8.40
C GLU A 71 -2.71 -13.07 8.08
N PRO A 72 -3.99 -12.94 8.50
CA PRO A 72 -4.75 -11.72 8.26
C PRO A 72 -4.36 -10.57 9.20
N VAL A 73 -4.55 -9.34 8.72
CA VAL A 73 -4.37 -8.09 9.49
C VAL A 73 -5.67 -7.28 9.54
N ASP A 74 -5.94 -6.65 10.68
CA ASP A 74 -7.09 -5.76 10.86
C ASP A 74 -6.80 -4.38 10.27
N VAL A 75 -7.80 -3.73 9.68
CA VAL A 75 -7.71 -2.36 9.14
C VAL A 75 -8.72 -1.45 9.82
N GLY A 76 -8.26 -0.32 10.33
CA GLY A 76 -9.11 0.77 10.84
C GLY A 76 -8.89 2.07 10.08
N VAL A 77 -9.97 2.76 9.71
CA VAL A 77 -9.94 4.04 9.01
C VAL A 77 -10.44 5.14 9.94
N LEU A 78 -9.51 5.99 10.34
CA LEU A 78 -9.73 7.08 11.27
C LEU A 78 -10.01 8.39 10.54
N ALA A 79 -10.73 9.30 11.19
CA ALA A 79 -11.11 10.58 10.61
C ALA A 79 -9.90 11.51 10.45
N VAL A 80 -9.17 11.80 11.52
CA VAL A 80 -8.12 12.83 11.54
C VAL A 80 -6.81 12.28 12.09
N ARG A 81 -5.71 12.54 11.37
CA ARG A 81 -4.36 12.18 11.80
C ARG A 81 -3.94 12.96 13.06
N PRO A 82 -3.43 12.29 14.11
CA PRO A 82 -2.89 12.97 15.28
C PRO A 82 -1.65 13.78 14.91
N THR A 83 -1.49 14.96 15.52
CA THR A 83 -0.31 15.82 15.35
C THR A 83 0.85 15.29 16.19
N LEU A 84 1.56 14.27 15.70
CA LEU A 84 2.86 13.85 16.25
C LEU A 84 3.98 14.41 15.37
N ARG A 85 4.95 15.09 15.99
CA ARG A 85 5.95 15.95 15.32
C ARG A 85 7.10 15.20 14.64
N GLU A 86 7.30 13.90 14.92
CA GLU A 86 8.59 13.25 14.65
C GLU A 86 8.55 12.04 13.70
N ALA A 87 7.40 11.68 13.15
CA ALA A 87 7.34 10.64 12.12
C ALA A 87 6.42 11.06 10.99
N GLU A 88 6.90 10.90 9.76
CA GLU A 88 6.08 10.80 8.55
C GLU A 88 5.13 9.60 8.67
N LEU A 89 4.12 9.70 9.53
CA LEU A 89 3.09 8.67 9.66
C LEU A 89 2.21 8.72 8.42
N HIS A 90 2.65 8.00 7.39
CA HIS A 90 1.89 7.69 6.20
C HIS A 90 0.71 6.78 6.54
N GLY A 91 0.86 5.89 7.51
CA GLY A 91 -0.16 5.11 8.23
C GLY A 91 0.41 4.65 9.58
N LEU A 92 -0.19 3.65 10.22
CA LEU A 92 0.36 3.02 11.42
C LEU A 92 0.06 1.52 11.44
N TYR A 93 1.08 0.72 11.18
CA TYR A 93 1.11 -0.72 11.45
C TYR A 93 1.56 -1.00 12.89
N THR A 94 0.83 -1.86 13.59
CA THR A 94 1.17 -2.34 14.93
C THR A 94 1.07 -3.86 15.01
N ARG A 95 2.07 -4.49 15.62
CA ARG A 95 2.13 -5.93 15.85
C ARG A 95 2.52 -6.18 17.31
N GLU A 96 1.64 -6.84 18.04
CA GLU A 96 1.86 -7.22 19.45
C GLU A 96 1.80 -8.76 19.56
N PRO A 97 2.71 -9.40 20.33
CA PRO A 97 2.65 -10.83 20.57
C PRO A 97 1.28 -11.28 21.10
N GLY A 98 0.74 -12.36 20.54
CA GLY A 98 -0.56 -12.91 20.96
C GLY A 98 -1.79 -12.12 20.50
N ARG A 99 -1.62 -11.06 19.70
CA ARG A 99 -2.72 -10.28 19.12
C ARG A 99 -2.61 -10.23 17.60
N ARG A 100 -3.77 -10.09 16.95
CA ARG A 100 -3.82 -9.84 15.51
C ARG A 100 -3.16 -8.49 15.22
N ALA A 101 -2.29 -8.46 14.21
CA ALA A 101 -1.69 -7.21 13.75
C ALA A 101 -2.76 -6.24 13.25
N ARG A 102 -2.47 -4.94 13.28
CA ARG A 102 -3.43 -3.90 12.90
C ARG A 102 -2.77 -2.79 12.10
N ILE A 103 -3.47 -2.37 11.05
CA ILE A 103 -3.19 -1.20 10.22
C ILE A 103 -4.20 -0.10 10.59
N ARG A 104 -3.71 1.11 10.80
CA ARG A 104 -4.54 2.32 10.94
C ARG A 104 -4.14 3.33 9.88
N VAL A 105 -5.12 3.85 9.18
CA VAL A 105 -4.93 4.91 8.16
C VAL A 105 -5.95 6.02 8.37
N TRP A 106 -5.68 7.20 7.82
CA TRP A 106 -6.55 8.36 7.96
C TRP A 106 -7.10 8.78 6.62
N MET A 107 -8.42 8.98 6.56
CA MET A 107 -9.06 9.40 5.31
C MET A 107 -9.15 10.92 5.14
N ARG A 108 -8.84 11.73 6.17
CA ARG A 108 -8.79 13.20 6.04
C ARG A 108 -7.44 13.79 6.44
N THR A 109 -7.09 14.87 5.75
CA THR A 109 -5.89 15.69 6.01
C THR A 109 -5.93 16.34 7.39
N VAL A 110 -4.76 16.47 8.03
CA VAL A 110 -4.65 17.06 9.38
C VAL A 110 -5.11 18.51 9.41
N ARG A 111 -4.62 19.33 8.47
CA ARG A 111 -4.76 20.79 8.48
C ARG A 111 -6.13 21.25 8.00
N TYR A 112 -6.67 20.64 6.96
CA TYR A 112 -7.90 21.10 6.30
C TYR A 112 -9.10 20.18 6.50
N LYS A 113 -8.91 19.00 7.13
CA LYS A 113 -9.93 17.97 7.33
C LYS A 113 -10.62 17.51 6.04
N ARG A 114 -10.02 17.80 4.87
CA ARG A 114 -10.49 17.34 3.56
C ARG A 114 -10.13 15.88 3.37
N VAL A 115 -10.98 15.14 2.65
CA VAL A 115 -10.68 13.77 2.24
C VAL A 115 -9.37 13.75 1.46
N VAL A 116 -8.51 12.77 1.75
CA VAL A 116 -7.24 12.59 1.04
C VAL A 116 -7.49 12.08 -0.38
N ALA A 117 -6.61 12.42 -1.32
CA ALA A 117 -6.70 11.89 -2.67
C ALA A 117 -6.64 10.34 -2.66
N PHE A 118 -7.42 9.70 -3.53
CA PHE A 118 -7.47 8.23 -3.65
C PHE A 118 -6.07 7.60 -3.75
N ARG A 119 -5.22 8.11 -4.64
CA ARG A 119 -3.85 7.59 -4.83
C ARG A 119 -3.03 7.70 -3.55
N THR A 120 -3.16 8.79 -2.80
CA THR A 120 -2.49 8.98 -1.51
C THR A 120 -2.97 7.95 -0.49
N PHE A 121 -4.28 7.78 -0.35
CA PHE A 121 -4.86 6.81 0.59
C PHE A 121 -4.41 5.39 0.28
N LEU A 122 -4.53 4.97 -0.98
CA LEU A 122 -4.21 3.60 -1.38
C LEU A 122 -2.72 3.29 -1.17
N ARG A 123 -1.82 4.23 -1.51
CA ARG A 123 -0.38 4.05 -1.28
C ARG A 123 -0.05 3.96 0.20
N THR A 124 -0.67 4.81 1.02
CA THR A 124 -0.59 4.71 2.48
C THR A 124 -1.04 3.33 2.98
N LEU A 125 -2.18 2.83 2.51
CA LEU A 125 -2.70 1.52 2.93
C LEU A 125 -1.75 0.39 2.52
N LEU A 126 -1.24 0.43 1.28
CA LEU A 126 -0.32 -0.57 0.76
C LEU A 126 1.06 -0.50 1.41
N HIS A 127 1.52 0.68 1.82
CA HIS A 127 2.73 0.86 2.62
C HIS A 127 2.63 0.11 3.94
N GLU A 128 1.53 0.31 4.69
CA GLU A 128 1.32 -0.42 5.95
C GLU A 128 1.09 -1.93 5.72
N ALA A 129 0.45 -2.31 4.60
CA ALA A 129 0.33 -3.71 4.21
C ALA A 129 1.71 -4.33 3.88
N CYS A 130 2.62 -3.59 3.24
CA CYS A 130 4.00 -4.04 3.00
C CYS A 130 4.74 -4.31 4.31
N HIS A 131 4.57 -3.47 5.34
CA HIS A 131 5.11 -3.78 6.66
C HIS A 131 4.60 -5.12 7.18
N HIS A 132 3.30 -5.40 7.05
CA HIS A 132 2.75 -6.69 7.43
C HIS A 132 3.34 -7.86 6.63
N LEU A 133 3.48 -7.70 5.30
CA LEU A 133 4.01 -8.72 4.40
C LEU A 133 5.52 -8.95 4.59
N ASP A 134 6.28 -7.95 5.00
CA ASP A 134 7.70 -8.13 5.35
C ASP A 134 7.87 -9.16 6.48
N TYR A 135 7.02 -9.10 7.51
CA TYR A 135 7.05 -10.08 8.61
C TYR A 135 6.46 -11.43 8.22
N THR A 136 5.33 -11.44 7.51
CA THR A 136 4.52 -12.66 7.32
C THR A 136 4.82 -13.42 6.03
N HIS A 137 5.09 -12.69 4.94
CA HIS A 137 5.38 -13.27 3.64
C HIS A 137 6.89 -13.44 3.41
N LEU A 138 7.70 -12.44 3.79
CA LEU A 138 9.16 -12.47 3.60
C LEU A 138 9.93 -13.02 4.81
N GLY A 139 9.27 -13.20 5.95
CA GLY A 139 9.89 -13.71 7.18
C GLY A 139 11.03 -12.82 7.70
N LEU A 140 10.94 -11.50 7.48
CA LEU A 140 11.92 -10.55 7.97
C LEU A 140 11.72 -10.32 9.47
N ALA A 141 12.82 -10.19 10.21
CA ALA A 141 12.78 -9.92 11.65
C ALA A 141 12.42 -8.46 11.98
N ASP A 142 12.64 -7.56 11.02
CA ASP A 142 12.23 -6.16 11.08
C ASP A 142 11.90 -5.63 9.67
N SER A 143 11.20 -4.51 9.58
CA SER A 143 10.73 -3.92 8.31
C SER A 143 11.27 -2.50 8.13
N PHE A 144 12.43 -2.40 7.49
CA PHE A 144 13.08 -1.14 7.16
C PHE A 144 12.51 -0.52 5.87
N HIS A 145 12.40 0.80 5.83
CA HIS A 145 12.12 1.57 4.61
C HIS A 145 13.35 1.59 3.70
N THR A 146 13.54 0.52 2.93
CA THR A 146 14.59 0.34 1.92
C THR A 146 14.10 0.72 0.52
N GLU A 147 14.98 0.82 -0.47
CA GLU A 147 14.56 1.04 -1.86
C GLU A 147 13.69 -0.13 -2.35
N GLY A 148 14.06 -1.37 -1.97
CA GLY A 148 13.25 -2.57 -2.18
C GLY A 148 11.86 -2.45 -1.57
N PHE A 149 11.73 -1.93 -0.34
CA PHE A 149 10.43 -1.71 0.31
C PHE A 149 9.52 -0.80 -0.52
N PHE A 150 10.02 0.36 -0.96
CA PHE A 150 9.24 1.28 -1.78
C PHE A 150 8.87 0.69 -3.16
N LYS A 151 9.78 -0.11 -3.75
CA LYS A 151 9.49 -0.85 -4.98
C LYS A 151 8.40 -1.91 -4.77
N ARG A 152 8.39 -2.63 -3.63
CA ARG A 152 7.32 -3.59 -3.29
C ARG A 152 5.97 -2.91 -3.21
N GLU A 153 5.86 -1.81 -2.46
CA GLU A 153 4.62 -1.01 -2.37
C GLU A 153 4.13 -0.63 -3.77
N SER A 154 5.03 -0.08 -4.59
CA SER A 154 4.68 0.36 -5.93
C SER A 154 4.30 -0.82 -6.83
N SER A 155 4.93 -1.98 -6.65
CA SER A 155 4.57 -3.20 -7.38
C SER A 155 3.14 -3.65 -7.06
N LEU A 156 2.71 -3.58 -5.80
CA LEU A 156 1.32 -3.89 -5.41
C LEU A 156 0.36 -2.86 -6.01
N PHE A 157 0.71 -1.57 -5.92
CA PHE A 157 -0.11 -0.50 -6.47
C PHE A 157 -0.40 -0.71 -7.96
N TYR A 158 0.62 -1.00 -8.79
CA TYR A 158 0.44 -1.17 -10.23
C TYR A 158 -0.27 -2.47 -10.63
N GLN A 159 -0.27 -3.49 -9.77
CA GLN A 159 -1.07 -4.70 -10.00
C GLN A 159 -2.57 -4.47 -9.73
N LEU A 160 -2.88 -3.57 -8.78
CA LEU A 160 -4.23 -3.22 -8.35
C LEU A 160 -4.87 -2.08 -9.16
N VAL A 161 -4.05 -1.16 -9.66
CA VAL A 161 -4.47 -0.01 -10.47
C VAL A 161 -3.84 -0.15 -11.86
N PRO A 162 -4.42 -0.97 -12.75
CA PRO A 162 -3.91 -1.11 -14.10
C PRO A 162 -3.91 0.27 -14.77
N ARG A 163 -2.83 0.57 -15.49
CA ARG A 163 -2.80 1.74 -16.37
C ARG A 163 -3.89 1.56 -17.42
N GLU A 164 -4.66 2.62 -17.68
CA GLU A 164 -5.47 2.65 -18.90
C GLU A 164 -4.53 2.35 -20.07
N PRO A 165 -4.85 1.37 -20.93
CA PRO A 165 -4.13 1.23 -22.18
C PRO A 165 -4.24 2.57 -22.93
N PRO A 166 -3.15 3.04 -23.57
CA PRO A 166 -3.25 4.20 -24.43
C PRO A 166 -4.39 3.96 -25.42
N LEU A 167 -5.26 4.96 -25.62
CA LEU A 167 -6.29 4.89 -26.64
C LEU A 167 -5.62 4.48 -27.96
N PRO A 168 -6.21 3.54 -28.73
CA PRO A 168 -5.68 3.21 -30.04
C PRO A 168 -5.52 4.50 -30.82
N ARG A 169 -4.32 4.73 -31.36
CA ARG A 169 -4.09 5.86 -32.27
C ARG A 169 -5.14 5.71 -33.37
N ALA A 170 -5.94 6.75 -33.58
CA ALA A 170 -6.84 6.79 -34.72
C ALA A 170 -5.98 6.51 -35.96
N GLU A 171 -6.17 5.34 -36.57
CA GLU A 171 -5.59 5.05 -37.87
C GLU A 171 -6.10 6.16 -38.78
N GLY A 172 -5.18 7.00 -39.22
CA GLY A 172 -5.48 8.04 -40.19
C GLY A 172 -6.17 7.35 -41.35
N SER A 173 -7.38 7.81 -41.64
CA SER A 173 -8.05 7.49 -42.88
C SER A 173 -7.09 7.83 -44.02
N GLU A 174 -6.44 6.83 -44.59
CA GLU A 174 -5.94 6.94 -45.95
C GLU A 174 -7.18 7.00 -46.85
N GLY A 175 -7.68 8.23 -46.96
CA GLY A 175 -8.65 8.63 -47.95
C GLY A 175 -8.03 8.47 -49.31
N SER A 176 -8.57 7.49 -50.02
CA SER A 176 -8.63 7.36 -51.47
C SER A 176 -8.78 8.70 -52.21
N THR A 177 -8.32 8.69 -53.48
CA THR A 177 -8.52 9.63 -54.61
C THR A 177 -7.62 10.87 -54.61
N LEU A 178 -6.79 11.15 -55.63
CA LEU A 178 -6.82 10.87 -57.07
C LEU A 178 -5.43 10.51 -57.61
#